data_AF-A0A9D1E5U3-F1
#
_entry.id   AF-A0A9D1E5U3-F1
#
_cell.length_a   1.000
_cell.length_b   1.000
_cell.length_c   1.000
_cell.angle_alpha   90.00
_cell.angle_beta   90.00
_cell.angle_gamma   90.00
#
_symmetry.space_group_name_H-M   'P 1'
#
loop_
_entity.id
_entity.type
_entity.pdbx_description
1 polymer ?
#
loop_
_entity_poly.entity_id
_entity_poly.type
_entity_poly.pdbx_seq_one_letter_code
_entity_poly.pdbx_strand_id
1 'polypeptide(L)' 'MKNLSNDAQKNLSENQVKECVCAEDVICALKPLIDEYFIGSSECNGDSIIYSLPDGRAFRICAIAL' A
#
# COMPACT_ATOMS: atom_id res chain seq x y z
N MET A 1 37.69 6.56 38.43
CA MET A 1 36.45 6.20 37.70
C MET A 1 36.36 7.10 36.47
N LYS A 2 36.48 6.55 35.26
CA LYS A 2 36.34 7.34 34.02
C LYS A 2 34.85 7.57 33.79
N ASN A 3 34.42 8.82 33.78
CA ASN A 3 33.06 9.19 33.38
C ASN A 3 32.85 8.78 31.93
N LEU A 4 31.92 7.85 31.69
CA LEU A 4 31.41 7.56 30.36
C LEU A 4 30.64 8.81 29.88
N SER A 5 31.30 9.63 29.07
CA SER A 5 30.73 10.83 28.47
C SER A 5 30.08 10.47 27.13
N ASN A 6 28.75 10.53 27.11
CA ASN A 6 27.86 11.01 26.03
C ASN A 6 27.91 10.47 24.59
N ASP A 7 28.81 9.58 24.20
CA ASP A 7 28.86 9.13 22.81
C ASP A 7 27.86 8.02 22.45
N ALA A 8 27.10 7.50 23.42
CA ALA A 8 26.09 6.47 23.20
C ALA A 8 24.67 7.00 22.96
N GLN A 9 24.43 8.31 23.04
CA GLN A 9 23.10 8.92 22.85
C GLN A 9 22.93 9.65 21.52
N LYS A 10 23.84 9.42 20.55
CA LYS A 10 23.79 10.04 19.22
C LYS A 10 23.82 9.00 18.10
N ASN A 11 22.99 7.96 18.18
CA ASN A 11 22.76 7.01 17.07
C ASN A 11 21.27 6.72 16.88
N LEU A 12 20.45 7.77 16.94
CA LEU A 12 19.06 7.76 16.48
C LEU A 12 18.86 8.89 15.47
N SER A 13 19.84 9.16 14.61
CA SER A 13 19.64 10.05 13.47
C SER A 13 18.95 9.29 12.34
N GLU A 14 17.63 9.46 12.28
CA GLU A 14 16.97 9.96 11.07
C GLU A 14 17.34 9.23 9.78
N ASN A 15 16.68 8.09 9.54
CA ASN A 15 16.51 7.59 8.18
C ASN A 15 15.17 6.83 8.04
N GLN A 16 14.10 7.39 8.60
CA GLN A 16 12.77 7.05 8.14
C GLN A 16 12.53 7.80 6.83
N VAL A 17 12.99 7.21 5.73
CA VAL A 17 12.40 7.51 4.42
C VAL A 17 10.92 7.22 4.60
N LYS A 18 10.08 8.26 4.67
CA LYS A 18 8.65 8.09 4.49
C LYS A 18 8.50 7.50 3.10
N GLU A 19 8.28 6.19 3.00
CA GLU A 19 7.87 5.58 1.74
C GLU A 19 6.61 6.31 1.29
N CYS A 20 6.71 6.98 0.15
CA CYS A 20 5.58 7.67 -0.46
C CYS A 20 4.70 6.59 -1.08
N VAL A 21 3.63 6.22 -0.37
CA VAL A 21 2.65 5.26 -0.86
C VAL A 21 1.93 5.88 -2.05
N CYS A 22 2.01 5.26 -3.22
CA CYS A 22 1.29 5.70 -4.42
C CYS A 22 -0.05 4.96 -4.58
N ALA A 23 -0.86 5.37 -5.55
CA ALA A 23 -2.17 4.76 -5.80
C ALA A 23 -2.03 3.28 -6.19
N GLU A 24 -0.98 2.94 -6.93
CA GLU A 24 -0.64 1.58 -7.33
C GLU A 24 -0.36 0.68 -6.13
N ASP A 25 0.29 1.18 -5.08
CA ASP A 25 0.53 0.43 -3.84
C ASP A 25 -0.79 0.07 -3.15
N VAL A 26 -1.74 1.02 -3.09
CA VAL A 26 -3.08 0.81 -2.53
C VAL A 26 -3.84 -0.25 -3.32
N ILE A 27 -3.79 -0.18 -4.65
CA ILE A 27 -4.45 -1.16 -5.53
C ILE A 27 -3.82 -2.55 -5.40
N CYS A 28 -2.49 -2.63 -5.37
CA CYS A 28 -1.78 -3.88 -5.18
C CYS A 28 -2.13 -4.54 -3.84
N ALA A 29 -2.28 -3.74 -2.78
CA ALA A 29 -2.71 -4.25 -1.47
C ALA A 29 -4.19 -4.66 -1.44
N LEU A 30 -5.05 -3.98 -2.20
CA LEU A 30 -6.49 -4.23 -2.21
C LEU A 30 -6.89 -5.44 -3.07
N LYS A 31 -6.23 -5.67 -4.21
CA LYS A 31 -6.62 -6.74 -5.16
C LYS A 31 -6.72 -8.13 -4.53
N PRO A 32 -5.75 -8.61 -3.71
CA PRO A 32 -5.87 -9.93 -3.09
C PRO A 32 -7.14 -10.09 -2.23
N LEU A 33 -7.56 -9.03 -1.55
CA LEU A 33 -8.79 -9.03 -0.74
C LEU A 33 -10.05 -9.09 -1.63
N ILE A 34 -10.03 -8.40 -2.77
CA ILE A 34 -11.11 -8.52 -3.76
C ILE A 34 -11.15 -9.95 -4.30
N ASP A 35 -10.02 -10.51 -4.70
CA ASP A 35 -9.95 -11.87 -5.25
C ASP A 35 -10.39 -12.95 -4.25
N GLU A 36 -10.15 -12.74 -2.95
CA GLU A 36 -10.51 -13.69 -1.90
C GLU A 36 -11.99 -13.61 -1.51
N TYR A 37 -12.52 -12.39 -1.34
CA TYR A 37 -13.83 -12.19 -0.70
C TYR A 37 -14.96 -11.87 -1.68
N PHE A 38 -14.65 -11.44 -2.91
CA PHE A 38 -15.66 -10.97 -3.84
C PHE A 38 -16.00 -12.06 -4.86
N ILE A 39 -17.27 -12.10 -5.29
CA ILE A 39 -17.75 -13.16 -6.18
C ILE A 39 -17.34 -12.97 -7.65
N GLY A 40 -16.92 -11.75 -8.01
CA GLY A 40 -16.58 -11.37 -9.37
C GLY A 40 -15.12 -11.60 -9.71
N SER A 41 -14.75 -11.35 -10.96
CA SER A 41 -13.34 -11.33 -11.38
C SER A 41 -12.76 -9.93 -11.23
N SER A 42 -11.46 -9.84 -10.96
CA SER A 42 -10.77 -8.56 -10.84
C SER A 42 -9.49 -8.53 -11.67
N GLU A 43 -9.26 -7.44 -12.40
CA GLU A 43 -8.07 -7.19 -13.20
C GLU A 43 -7.43 -5.86 -12.80
N CYS A 44 -6.12 -5.88 -12.53
CA CYS A 44 -5.36 -4.66 -12.23
C CYS A 44 -4.98 -3.91 -13.51
N ASN A 45 -5.13 -2.59 -13.48
CA ASN A 45 -4.65 -1.67 -14.48
C ASN A 45 -4.01 -0.46 -13.79
N GLY A 46 -2.77 -0.63 -13.34
CA GLY A 46 -2.01 0.40 -12.61
C GLY A 46 -2.71 0.83 -11.32
N ASP A 47 -3.25 2.05 -11.34
CA ASP A 47 -3.94 2.74 -10.24
C ASP A 47 -5.42 2.37 -10.08
N SER A 48 -5.89 1.35 -10.81
CA SER A 48 -7.28 0.91 -10.75
C SER A 48 -7.47 -0.60 -10.91
N ILE A 49 -8.62 -1.08 -10.46
CA ILE A 49 -9.12 -2.45 -10.66
C ILE A 49 -10.39 -2.38 -11.49
N ILE A 50 -10.44 -3.16 -12.56
CA ILE A 50 -11.68 -3.47 -13.27
C ILE A 50 -12.27 -4.71 -12.61
N TYR A 51 -13.39 -4.53 -11.93
CA TYR A 51 -14.10 -5.60 -11.23
C TYR A 51 -15.38 -5.95 -11.99
N SER A 52 -15.53 -7.22 -12.39
CA SER A 52 -16.66 -7.71 -13.18
C SER A 52 -17.48 -8.71 -12.40
N LEU A 53 -18.79 -8.48 -12.31
CA LEU A 53 -19.74 -9.39 -11.69
C LEU A 53 -20.16 -10.51 -12.68
N PRO A 54 -20.61 -11.67 -12.17
CA PRO A 54 -21.11 -12.76 -13.01
C PRO A 54 -22.34 -12.40 -13.88
N ASP A 55 -23.06 -11.34 -13.52
CA ASP A 55 -24.21 -10.84 -14.29
C ASP A 55 -23.83 -9.86 -15.41
N GLY A 56 -22.53 -9.68 -15.66
CA GLY A 56 -22.00 -8.83 -16.73
C GLY A 56 -21.86 -7.36 -16.36
N ARG A 57 -22.26 -6.93 -15.16
CA ARG A 57 -21.96 -5.57 -14.67
C ARG A 57 -20.49 -5.44 -14.32
N ALA A 58 -19.91 -4.27 -14.57
CA ALA A 58 -18.53 -3.98 -14.22
C ALA A 58 -18.40 -2.63 -13.47
N PHE A 59 -17.43 -2.56 -12.58
CA PHE A 59 -17.05 -1.38 -11.82
C PHE A 59 -15.58 -1.08 -12.03
N ARG A 60 -15.24 0.21 -12.05
CA ARG A 60 -13.86 0.67 -11.97
C ARG A 60 -13.61 1.17 -10.56
N ILE A 61 -12.70 0.53 -9.84
CA ILE A 61 -12.26 0.92 -8.51
C ILE A 61 -10.92 1.64 -8.67
N CYS A 62 -10.85 2.91 -8.29
CA CYS A 62 -9.62 3.71 -8.39
C CYS A 62 -9.10 4.04 -6.98
N ALA A 63 -7.78 4.02 -6.82
CA ALA A 63 -7.13 4.55 -5.62
C ALA A 63 -6.72 6.01 -5.83
N ILE A 64 -6.70 6.78 -4.74
CA ILE A 64 -6.16 8.14 -4.72
C ILE A 64 -5.18 8.18 -3.56
N ALA A 65 -3.90 8.42 -3.86
CA ALA A 65 -2.88 8.74 -2.85
C ALA A 65 -2.86 10.27 -2.63
N LEU A 66 -2.85 10.70 -1.37
CA LEU A 66 -2.90 12.11 -0.94
C LEU A 66 -1.52 12.63 -0.51
#